data_AF-A0A927FB40-F1
#
_entry.id   AF-A0A927FB40-F1
#
_cell.length_a   1.000
_cell.length_b   1.000
_cell.length_c   1.000
_cell.angle_alpha   90.00
_cell.angle_beta   90.00
_cell.angle_gamma   90.00
#
_symmetry.space_group_name_H-M   'P 1'
#
loop_
_entity.id
_entity.type
_entity.pdbx_description
1 polymer ?
#
loop_
_entity_poly.entity_id
_entity_poly.type
_entity_poly.pdbx_seq_one_letter_code
_entity_poly.pdbx_strand_id
1 'polypeptide(L)'
;MTHQFLATSFLTAGLLLAGCADSPYDDVHDAPRETQAWENVDLSGYEQSQLLAHLNMLASETVSAASAGEYVEFHHLEVALTPTLDALAIKAAGNEQALKTIATIKDLAVKLHVAGHDGNVGAGVKLGAAITDLSARLTTEL
;
A
#
# COMPACT_ATOMS: atom_id res chain seq x y z
N MET A 1 56.83 -15.83 -35.08
CA MET A 1 55.77 -16.63 -34.45
C MET A 1 56.00 -16.56 -32.95
N THR A 2 55.20 -15.76 -32.26
CA THR A 2 55.34 -15.40 -30.84
C THR A 2 54.43 -16.30 -29.99
N HIS A 3 54.99 -16.87 -28.92
CA HIS A 3 54.24 -17.52 -27.85
C HIS A 3 53.98 -16.53 -26.71
N GLN A 4 52.78 -16.53 -26.13
CA GLN A 4 52.57 -16.24 -24.71
C GLN A 4 51.23 -16.77 -24.23
N PHE A 5 51.28 -17.39 -23.05
CA PHE A 5 50.21 -18.06 -22.32
C PHE A 5 49.51 -17.12 -21.31
N LEU A 6 48.32 -17.57 -20.91
CA LEU A 6 47.70 -17.51 -19.57
C LEU A 6 46.76 -16.34 -19.19
N ALA A 7 45.54 -16.78 -18.85
CA ALA A 7 44.65 -16.32 -17.76
C ALA A 7 44.09 -14.89 -17.90
N THR A 8 42.89 -14.53 -17.45
CA THR A 8 42.04 -15.00 -16.34
C THR A 8 40.64 -14.47 -16.60
N SER A 9 39.61 -15.22 -16.20
CA SER A 9 38.22 -14.80 -16.12
C SER A 9 38.04 -13.46 -15.39
N PHE A 10 37.15 -12.60 -15.91
CA PHE A 10 36.26 -11.80 -15.07
C PHE A 10 34.89 -11.76 -15.74
N LEU A 11 33.98 -12.60 -15.24
CA LEU A 11 32.55 -12.31 -15.31
C LEU A 11 32.35 -10.99 -14.57
N THR A 12 32.11 -9.91 -15.29
CA THR A 12 31.47 -8.74 -14.70
C THR A 12 30.00 -9.07 -14.55
N ALA A 13 29.68 -9.90 -13.55
CA ALA A 13 28.38 -9.86 -12.91
C ALA A 13 28.29 -8.47 -12.27
N GLY A 14 27.75 -7.51 -13.03
CA GLY A 14 27.33 -6.23 -12.51
C GLY A 14 26.29 -6.51 -11.44
N LEU A 15 26.74 -6.58 -10.20
CA LEU A 15 25.92 -6.59 -9.00
C LEU A 15 24.92 -5.45 -9.15
N LEU A 16 23.64 -5.84 -9.18
CA LEU A 16 22.46 -5.01 -8.95
C LEU A 16 22.55 -4.43 -7.53
N LEU A 17 23.40 -3.42 -7.35
CA LEU A 17 23.51 -2.59 -6.15
C LEU A 17 22.99 -1.16 -6.43
N ALA A 18 21.83 -1.07 -7.06
CA ALA A 18 20.90 0.02 -6.78
C ALA A 18 19.96 -0.53 -5.70
N GLY A 19 20.30 -0.55 -4.41
CA GLY A 19 20.93 0.54 -3.68
C GLY A 19 19.87 1.60 -3.43
N CYS A 20 18.98 1.31 -2.47
CA CYS A 20 17.98 2.15 -1.80
C CYS A 20 17.41 3.31 -2.64
N ALA A 21 16.18 3.17 -3.12
CA ALA A 21 15.39 4.33 -3.44
C ALA A 21 15.09 5.05 -2.12
N ASP A 22 16.00 5.93 -1.68
CA ASP A 22 15.64 7.00 -0.77
C ASP A 22 14.50 7.76 -1.45
N SER A 23 13.41 7.98 -0.70
CA SER A 23 12.35 8.88 -1.15
C SER A 23 13.01 10.21 -1.57
N PRO A 24 12.83 10.71 -2.81
CA PRO A 24 13.33 12.03 -3.21
C PRO A 24 12.71 13.18 -2.42
N TYR A 25 11.75 12.91 -1.54
CA TYR A 25 11.15 13.88 -0.63
C TYR A 25 11.51 13.55 0.82
N ASP A 26 12.04 14.55 1.53
CA ASP A 26 12.25 14.50 2.98
C ASP A 26 10.92 14.40 3.75
N ASP A 27 9.83 14.90 3.15
CA ASP A 27 8.47 14.75 3.63
C ASP A 27 7.52 14.40 2.47
N VAL A 28 6.78 13.29 2.61
CA VAL A 28 5.82 12.80 1.62
C VAL A 28 4.62 13.74 1.45
N HIS A 29 4.31 14.55 2.46
CA HIS A 29 3.18 15.49 2.43
C HIS A 29 3.41 16.67 1.48
N ASP A 30 4.67 16.98 1.15
CA ASP A 30 5.06 18.08 0.27
C ASP A 30 5.29 17.63 -1.19
N ALA A 31 5.16 16.33 -1.47
CA ALA A 31 5.38 15.78 -2.80
C ALA A 31 4.29 16.25 -3.79
N PRO A 32 4.64 16.82 -4.97
CA PRO A 32 3.67 17.23 -5.96
C PRO A 32 2.96 16.00 -6.55
N ARG A 33 1.63 15.98 -6.46
CA ARG A 33 0.77 14.93 -7.01
C ARG A 33 -0.63 15.42 -7.31
N GLU A 34 -1.37 14.64 -8.10
CA GLU A 34 -2.76 14.94 -8.44
C GLU A 34 -3.70 14.42 -7.35
N THR A 35 -4.57 15.29 -6.83
CA THR A 35 -5.64 14.87 -5.94
C THR A 35 -6.56 13.87 -6.63
N GLN A 36 -6.83 12.77 -5.95
CA GLN A 36 -7.66 11.68 -6.37
C GLN A 36 -9.08 11.82 -5.83
N ALA A 37 -10.05 11.31 -6.59
CA ALA A 37 -11.46 11.40 -6.24
C ALA A 37 -11.81 10.68 -4.92
N TRP A 38 -11.01 9.68 -4.53
CA TRP A 38 -11.23 8.84 -3.36
C TRP A 38 -10.76 9.46 -2.03
N GLU A 39 -9.99 10.55 -2.06
CA GLU A 39 -9.45 11.18 -0.84
C GLU A 39 -10.47 11.97 -0.03
N ASN A 40 -11.46 12.56 -0.70
CA ASN A 40 -12.38 13.53 -0.10
C ASN A 40 -13.84 13.06 -0.17
N VAL A 41 -14.05 11.75 -0.15
CA VAL A 41 -15.40 11.16 -0.20
C VAL A 41 -16.12 11.43 1.12
N ASP A 42 -17.33 12.00 1.06
CA ASP A 42 -18.21 12.11 2.21
C ASP A 42 -18.89 10.75 2.50
N LEU A 43 -18.42 10.08 3.55
CA LEU A 43 -18.90 8.76 3.96
C LEU A 43 -20.08 8.81 4.94
N SER A 44 -20.51 10.00 5.39
CA SER A 44 -21.50 10.15 6.48
C SER A 44 -22.84 9.48 6.18
N GLY A 45 -23.22 9.37 4.91
CA GLY A 45 -24.46 8.74 4.45
C GLY A 45 -24.29 7.35 3.82
N TYR A 46 -23.09 6.76 3.86
CA TYR A 46 -22.85 5.48 3.17
C TYR A 46 -23.47 4.31 3.94
N GLU A 47 -24.18 3.46 3.21
CA GLU A 47 -24.58 2.14 3.68
C GLU A 47 -23.42 1.13 3.59
N GLN A 48 -23.56 0.00 4.30
CA GLN A 48 -22.52 -1.03 4.37
C GLN A 48 -21.99 -1.47 3.00
N SER A 49 -22.87 -1.67 2.01
CA SER A 49 -22.47 -2.06 0.65
C SER A 49 -21.66 -0.96 -0.06
N GLN A 50 -21.95 0.31 0.20
CA GLN A 50 -21.21 1.44 -0.36
C GLN A 50 -19.86 1.60 0.33
N LEU A 51 -19.79 1.40 1.65
CA LEU A 51 -18.54 1.37 2.40
C LEU A 51 -17.63 0.23 1.94
N LEU A 52 -18.19 -0.97 1.69
CA LEU A 52 -17.44 -2.09 1.13
C LEU A 52 -16.96 -1.83 -0.30
N ALA A 53 -17.78 -1.20 -1.13
CA ALA A 53 -17.37 -0.78 -2.46
C ALA A 53 -16.23 0.25 -2.40
N HIS A 54 -16.32 1.23 -1.49
CA HIS A 54 -15.27 2.21 -1.26
C HIS A 54 -13.97 1.55 -0.79
N LEU A 55 -14.05 0.66 0.21
CA LEU A 55 -12.90 -0.09 0.72
C LEU A 55 -12.23 -0.92 -0.38
N ASN A 56 -13.01 -1.62 -1.21
CA ASN A 56 -12.47 -2.44 -2.30
C ASN A 56 -11.79 -1.57 -3.38
N MET A 57 -12.32 -0.38 -3.67
CA MET A 57 -11.66 0.59 -4.54
C MET A 57 -10.34 1.05 -3.93
N LEU A 58 -10.32 1.49 -2.66
CA LEU A 58 -9.10 1.90 -1.97
C LEU A 58 -8.05 0.78 -1.91
N ALA A 59 -8.48 -0.46 -1.70
CA ALA A 59 -7.61 -1.62 -1.74
C ALA A 59 -7.01 -1.87 -3.14
N SER A 60 -7.79 -1.64 -4.20
CA SER A 60 -7.30 -1.72 -5.59
C SER A 60 -6.29 -0.61 -5.89
N GLU A 61 -6.58 0.63 -5.48
CA GLU A 61 -5.66 1.76 -5.62
C GLU A 61 -4.36 1.53 -4.86
N THR A 62 -4.44 0.90 -3.69
CA THR A 62 -3.25 0.49 -2.93
C THR A 62 -2.36 -0.48 -3.70
N VAL A 63 -2.93 -1.48 -4.36
CA VAL A 63 -2.15 -2.42 -5.19
C VAL A 63 -1.55 -1.71 -6.40
N SER A 64 -2.30 -0.80 -7.02
CA SER A 64 -1.86 -0.01 -8.17
C SER A 64 -0.64 0.84 -7.79
N ALA A 65 -0.78 1.68 -6.77
CA ALA A 65 0.28 2.52 -6.25
C ALA A 65 1.51 1.70 -5.85
N ALA A 66 1.30 0.58 -5.16
CA ALA A 66 2.41 -0.24 -4.70
C ALA A 66 3.15 -0.92 -5.86
N SER A 67 2.44 -1.41 -6.87
CA SER A 67 3.02 -2.01 -8.06
C SER A 67 3.76 -0.98 -8.93
N ALA A 68 3.27 0.26 -8.95
CA ALA A 68 3.90 1.38 -9.63
C ALA A 68 5.08 1.99 -8.85
N GLY A 69 5.27 1.62 -7.58
CA GLY A 69 6.28 2.21 -6.71
C GLY A 69 5.97 3.65 -6.30
N GLU A 70 4.70 4.04 -6.34
CA GLU A 70 4.20 5.37 -6.00
C GLU A 70 4.07 5.50 -4.48
N TYR A 71 5.21 5.54 -3.79
CA TYR A 71 5.27 5.56 -2.33
C TYR A 71 4.57 6.78 -1.70
N VAL A 72 4.39 7.86 -2.46
CA VAL A 72 3.63 9.05 -2.03
C VAL A 72 2.14 8.72 -1.84
N GLU A 73 1.57 7.90 -2.73
CA GLU A 73 0.15 7.56 -2.68
C GLU A 73 -0.21 6.75 -1.42
N PHE A 74 0.75 6.05 -0.83
CA PHE A 74 0.54 5.23 0.36
C PHE A 74 0.03 6.04 1.55
N HIS A 75 0.52 7.28 1.72
CA HIS A 75 0.03 8.17 2.77
C HIS A 75 -1.45 8.53 2.56
N HIS A 76 -1.80 8.99 1.37
CA HIS A 76 -3.16 9.41 1.07
C HIS A 76 -4.15 8.25 1.14
N LEU A 77 -3.74 7.07 0.69
CA LEU A 77 -4.52 5.85 0.80
C LEU A 77 -4.80 5.47 2.26
N GLU A 78 -3.83 5.59 3.16
CA GLU A 78 -4.07 5.40 4.60
C GLU A 78 -5.11 6.41 5.12
N VAL A 79 -4.95 7.69 4.79
CA VAL A 79 -5.88 8.76 5.20
C VAL A 79 -7.31 8.47 4.72
N ALA A 80 -7.50 7.90 3.53
CA ALA A 80 -8.81 7.53 2.99
C ALA A 80 -9.35 6.19 3.55
N LEU A 81 -8.46 5.23 3.83
CA LEU A 81 -8.81 3.93 4.41
C LEU A 81 -9.36 4.09 5.83
N THR A 82 -8.71 4.91 6.66
CA THR A 82 -9.06 5.08 8.08
C THR A 82 -10.55 5.41 8.31
N PRO A 83 -11.13 6.48 7.73
CA PRO A 83 -12.55 6.81 7.94
C PRO A 83 -13.49 5.76 7.34
N THR A 84 -13.10 5.10 6.24
CA THR A 84 -13.86 3.99 5.64
C THR A 84 -13.95 2.81 6.59
N LEU A 85 -12.82 2.44 7.21
CA LEU A 85 -12.72 1.34 8.17
C LEU A 85 -13.41 1.66 9.50
N ASP A 86 -13.38 2.93 9.94
CA ASP A 86 -14.16 3.38 11.10
C ASP A 86 -15.66 3.26 10.86
N ALA A 87 -16.14 3.72 9.71
CA ALA A 87 -17.55 3.59 9.35
C ALA A 87 -17.98 2.11 9.23
N LEU A 88 -17.13 1.25 8.66
CA LEU A 88 -17.38 -0.19 8.61
C LEU A 88 -17.40 -0.83 10.00
N ALA A 89 -16.53 -0.41 10.92
CA ALA A 89 -16.52 -0.93 12.29
C ALA A 89 -17.84 -0.64 13.03
N ILE A 90 -18.46 0.51 12.76
CA ILE A 90 -19.79 0.84 13.28
C ILE A 90 -20.84 -0.13 12.72
N LYS A 91 -20.81 -0.41 11.41
CA LYS A 91 -21.75 -1.36 10.77
C LYS A 91 -21.50 -2.81 11.23
N ALA A 92 -20.26 -3.15 11.56
CA ALA A 92 -19.83 -4.45 12.08
C ALA A 92 -20.16 -4.69 13.56
N ALA A 93 -20.90 -3.78 14.22
CA ALA A 93 -21.17 -3.88 15.65
C ALA A 93 -21.79 -5.24 16.02
N GLY A 94 -21.14 -5.96 16.93
CA GLY A 94 -21.56 -7.30 17.36
C GLY A 94 -20.99 -8.46 16.51
N ASN A 95 -20.21 -8.18 15.47
CA ASN A 95 -19.49 -9.18 14.70
C ASN A 95 -17.98 -9.17 15.01
N GLU A 96 -17.57 -10.00 15.97
CA GLU A 96 -16.18 -10.05 16.43
C GLU A 96 -15.17 -10.38 15.33
N GLN A 97 -15.56 -11.22 14.36
CA GLN A 97 -14.68 -11.65 13.29
C GLN A 97 -14.41 -10.48 12.32
N ALA A 98 -15.46 -9.80 11.87
CA ALA A 98 -15.33 -8.62 11.02
C ALA A 98 -14.53 -7.50 11.72
N LEU A 99 -14.77 -7.28 13.01
CA LEU A 99 -14.03 -6.28 13.79
C LEU A 99 -12.53 -6.59 13.88
N LYS A 100 -12.14 -7.86 14.03
CA LYS A 100 -10.72 -8.29 14.00
C LYS A 100 -10.08 -8.06 12.64
N THR A 101 -10.80 -8.38 11.57
CA THR A 101 -10.32 -8.13 10.20
C THR A 101 -10.14 -6.63 9.95
N ILE A 102 -11.12 -5.80 10.34
CA ILE A 102 -11.02 -4.33 10.23
C ILE A 102 -9.81 -3.80 11.01
N ALA A 103 -9.59 -4.24 12.25
CA ALA A 103 -8.44 -3.82 13.05
C ALA A 103 -7.11 -4.21 12.38
N THR A 104 -7.04 -5.41 11.79
CA THR A 104 -5.85 -5.85 11.06
C THR A 104 -5.58 -4.98 9.82
N ILE A 105 -6.63 -4.61 9.06
CA ILE A 105 -6.49 -3.73 7.91
C ILE A 105 -5.97 -2.35 8.34
N LYS A 106 -6.48 -1.78 9.45
CA LYS A 106 -6.00 -0.50 10.00
C LYS A 106 -4.51 -0.54 10.34
N ASP A 107 -4.06 -1.59 11.02
CA ASP A 107 -2.64 -1.77 11.35
C ASP A 107 -1.75 -1.89 10.09
N LEU A 108 -2.27 -2.51 9.03
CA LEU A 108 -1.57 -2.61 7.75
C LEU A 108 -1.53 -1.28 7.00
N ALA A 109 -2.60 -0.49 7.05
CA ALA A 109 -2.66 0.85 6.43
C ALA A 109 -1.62 1.79 7.06
N VAL A 110 -1.47 1.79 8.39
CA VAL A 110 -0.41 2.56 9.07
C VAL A 110 0.98 2.11 8.62
N LYS A 111 1.23 0.80 8.52
CA LYS A 111 2.51 0.28 8.03
C LYS A 111 2.77 0.64 6.56
N LEU A 112 1.71 0.69 5.75
CA LEU A 112 1.79 1.08 4.35
C LEU A 112 2.22 2.55 4.25
N HIS A 113 1.61 3.43 5.04
CA HIS A 113 1.98 4.84 5.16
C HIS A 113 3.46 5.01 5.56
N VAL A 114 3.93 4.28 6.59
CA VAL A 114 5.35 4.31 7.00
C VAL A 114 6.27 3.82 5.89
N ALA A 115 5.91 2.73 5.19
CA ALA A 115 6.67 2.27 4.02
C ALA A 115 6.73 3.31 2.90
N GLY A 116 5.71 4.17 2.81
CA GLY A 116 5.66 5.32 1.92
C GLY A 116 6.73 6.35 2.29
N HIS A 117 6.73 6.80 3.54
CA HIS A 117 7.75 7.70 4.08
C HIS A 117 9.18 7.18 3.88
N ASP A 118 9.40 5.88 4.11
CA ASP A 118 10.72 5.26 4.01
C ASP A 118 11.15 4.95 2.57
N GLY A 119 10.30 5.21 1.56
CA GLY A 119 10.56 4.81 0.17
C GLY A 119 10.64 3.29 -0.03
N ASN A 120 10.11 2.50 0.91
CA ASN A 120 10.23 1.05 0.91
C ASN A 120 9.15 0.39 0.06
N VAL A 121 9.28 0.53 -1.26
CA VAL A 121 8.34 0.01 -2.26
C VAL A 121 8.05 -1.49 -2.06
N GLY A 122 9.08 -2.29 -1.76
CA GLY A 122 8.92 -3.73 -1.57
C GLY A 122 8.06 -4.11 -0.37
N ALA A 123 8.12 -3.33 0.72
CA ALA A 123 7.19 -3.46 1.84
C ALA A 123 5.78 -3.00 1.44
N GLY A 124 5.68 -1.87 0.72
CA GLY A 124 4.42 -1.35 0.20
C GLY A 124 3.62 -2.38 -0.61
N VAL A 125 4.28 -3.07 -1.55
CA VAL A 125 3.65 -4.14 -2.38
C VAL A 125 3.04 -5.25 -1.52
N LYS A 126 3.78 -5.72 -0.51
CA LYS A 126 3.31 -6.79 0.38
C LYS A 126 2.13 -6.34 1.23
N LEU A 127 2.18 -5.12 1.75
CA LEU A 127 1.13 -4.55 2.58
C LEU A 127 -0.14 -4.31 1.77
N GLY A 128 -0.01 -3.78 0.54
CA GLY A 128 -1.14 -3.58 -0.37
C GLY A 128 -1.86 -4.87 -0.72
N ALA A 129 -1.12 -5.92 -1.09
CA ALA A 129 -1.71 -7.24 -1.35
C ALA A 129 -2.45 -7.82 -0.13
N ALA A 130 -1.91 -7.62 1.07
CA ALA A 130 -2.54 -8.07 2.31
C ALA A 130 -3.83 -7.30 2.62
N ILE A 131 -3.86 -5.98 2.37
CA ILE A 131 -5.07 -5.16 2.50
C ILE A 131 -6.17 -5.65 1.54
N THR A 132 -5.84 -5.95 0.28
CA THR A 132 -6.81 -6.48 -0.69
C THR A 132 -7.40 -7.82 -0.25
N ASP A 133 -6.57 -8.76 0.20
CA ASP A 133 -7.04 -10.07 0.67
C ASP A 133 -8.02 -9.93 1.85
N LEU A 134 -7.66 -9.10 2.84
CA LEU A 134 -8.50 -8.86 4.00
C LEU A 134 -9.78 -8.09 3.66
N SER A 135 -9.74 -7.15 2.71
CA SER A 135 -10.92 -6.45 2.20
C SER A 135 -11.92 -7.42 1.56
N ALA A 136 -11.42 -8.36 0.74
CA ALA A 136 -12.26 -9.37 0.12
C ALA A 136 -12.94 -10.26 1.18
N ARG A 137 -12.20 -10.67 2.22
CA ARG A 137 -12.75 -11.41 3.35
C ARG A 137 -13.85 -10.65 4.08
N LEU A 138 -13.67 -9.36 4.30
CA LEU A 138 -14.63 -8.53 5.03
C LEU A 138 -16.02 -8.51 4.36
N THR A 139 -16.10 -8.67 3.04
CA THR A 139 -17.36 -8.78 2.29
C THR A 139 -18.17 -10.03 2.69
N THR A 140 -17.50 -11.08 3.15
CA THR A 140 -18.14 -12.33 3.62
C THR A 140 -18.31 -12.37 5.14
N GLU A 141 -17.56 -11.54 5.86
CA GLU A 141 -17.60 -11.50 7.32
C GLU A 141 -18.64 -10.52 7.85
N LEU A 142 -19.08 -9.50 7.08
CA LEU A 142 -20.13 -8.54 7.45
C LEU A 142 -21.53 -8.94 6.99
#